data_AF-A0A7L4R920-F1
#
_entry.id   AF-A0A7L4R920-F1
#
_cell.length_a   1.000
_cell.length_b   1.000
_cell.length_c   1.000
_cell.angle_alpha   90.00
_cell.angle_beta   90.00
_cell.angle_gamma   90.00
#
_symmetry.space_group_name_H-M   'P 1'
#
loop_
_entity.id
_entity.type
_entity.pdbx_description
1 polymer ?
#
loop_
_entity_poly.entity_id
_entity_poly.type
_entity_poly.pdbx_seq_one_letter_code
_entity_poly.pdbx_strand_id
1 'polypeptide(L)'
;MAGAKLKGREVVGSDAPVLAMAKGFGRYKPEEEKPVRKVEVSGDELSYLRRRREMLRSMTVEQILQVIEFHKDLNVFQALKLAKKQGKFIVPNYILDRILTETGKRHNAWTGTAVIYETPDKPFAEKVVYSWDDANVQYFVTFEVPQPFRGKTNCILVVEHPDFDIVSLGDNNFQLKAAEGSVSLLERFPKKRGDWYGYDKTFRIPVGRPKQTGDSSRRLWRVNYEYVGLVSLDCRDYGGRRGVDLNYAPSLAFGVALF
;
A
#
# COMPACT_ATOMS: atom_id res chain seq x y z
N MET A 1 11.21 -55.00 -13.10
CA MET A 1 11.44 -53.55 -13.10
C MET A 1 10.20 -52.88 -13.70
N ALA A 2 9.35 -52.30 -12.86
CA ALA A 2 8.09 -51.70 -13.29
C ALA A 2 8.27 -50.19 -13.44
N GLY A 3 8.08 -49.68 -14.67
CA GLY A 3 8.14 -48.26 -14.99
C GLY A 3 6.90 -47.52 -14.49
N ALA A 4 7.10 -46.52 -13.64
CA ALA A 4 6.04 -45.63 -13.18
C ALA A 4 5.66 -44.64 -14.29
N LYS A 5 4.43 -44.72 -14.79
CA LYS A 5 3.81 -43.71 -15.68
C LYS A 5 3.53 -42.45 -14.85
N LEU A 6 4.26 -41.37 -15.11
CA LEU A 6 3.89 -40.03 -14.66
C LEU A 6 2.63 -39.58 -15.42
N LYS A 7 1.52 -39.40 -14.70
CA LYS A 7 0.31 -38.78 -15.24
C LYS A 7 0.61 -37.31 -15.53
N GLY A 8 0.31 -36.89 -16.77
CA GLY A 8 0.38 -35.51 -17.19
C GLY A 8 -0.46 -34.61 -16.29
N ARG A 9 0.12 -33.48 -15.90
CA ARG A 9 -0.55 -32.42 -15.14
C ARG A 9 -1.28 -31.55 -16.16
N GLU A 10 -2.60 -31.49 -16.08
CA GLU A 10 -3.41 -30.58 -16.89
C GLU A 10 -2.99 -29.13 -16.58
N VAL A 11 -2.64 -28.39 -17.63
CA VAL A 11 -2.50 -26.95 -17.60
C VAL A 11 -3.91 -26.39 -17.70
N VAL A 12 -4.45 -25.91 -16.57
CA VAL A 12 -5.74 -25.21 -16.55
C VAL A 12 -5.53 -23.85 -17.23
N GLY A 13 -6.35 -23.58 -18.24
CA GLY A 13 -6.33 -22.37 -19.03
C GLY A 13 -6.55 -21.09 -18.22
N SER A 14 -6.12 -19.99 -18.83
CA SER A 14 -6.00 -18.64 -18.29
C SER A 14 -7.32 -17.94 -17.97
N ASP A 15 -8.04 -18.40 -16.95
CA ASP A 15 -9.04 -17.58 -16.28
C ASP A 15 -8.54 -17.27 -14.87
N ALA A 16 -8.13 -16.00 -14.69
CA ALA A 16 -7.67 -15.48 -13.41
C ALA A 16 -8.67 -15.85 -12.29
N PRO A 17 -8.21 -16.28 -11.10
CA PRO A 17 -9.11 -16.55 -10.00
C PRO A 17 -9.83 -15.25 -9.66
N VAL A 18 -11.12 -15.19 -10.00
CA VAL A 18 -12.06 -14.21 -9.48
C VAL A 18 -12.14 -14.48 -7.98
N LEU A 19 -11.42 -13.68 -7.20
CA LEU A 19 -11.50 -13.68 -5.74
C LEU A 19 -12.98 -13.56 -5.34
N ALA A 20 -13.50 -14.65 -4.79
CA ALA A 20 -14.86 -14.75 -4.32
C ALA A 20 -15.05 -13.87 -3.07
N MET A 21 -16.21 -13.21 -3.03
CA MET A 21 -16.85 -12.51 -1.91
C MET A 21 -16.67 -10.99 -1.80
N ALA A 22 -17.77 -10.28 -2.13
CA ALA A 22 -18.46 -9.37 -1.19
C ALA A 22 -19.90 -9.08 -1.70
N LYS A 23 -20.86 -9.89 -1.25
CA LYS A 23 -22.29 -9.50 -1.20
C LYS A 23 -22.47 -8.61 0.03
N GLY A 24 -22.80 -7.33 -0.15
CA GLY A 24 -23.18 -6.46 0.97
C GLY A 24 -22.94 -4.98 0.70
N PHE A 25 -23.77 -4.35 -0.14
CA PHE A 25 -23.77 -2.89 -0.26
C PHE A 25 -25.20 -2.36 -0.12
N GLY A 26 -25.46 -1.66 0.98
CA GLY A 26 -26.35 -0.51 0.96
C GLY A 26 -25.56 0.67 0.43
N ARG A 27 -26.00 1.27 -0.68
CA ARG A 27 -25.50 2.58 -1.13
C ARG A 27 -25.81 3.60 -0.04
N TYR A 28 -24.82 4.36 0.43
CA TYR A 28 -25.13 5.75 0.79
C TYR A 28 -25.60 6.41 -0.50
N LYS A 29 -26.73 7.13 -0.43
CA LYS A 29 -27.56 7.61 -1.55
C LYS A 29 -26.74 7.92 -2.81
N PRO A 30 -27.26 7.59 -4.02
CA PRO A 30 -26.68 8.13 -5.25
C PRO A 30 -26.66 9.65 -5.11
N GLU A 31 -25.48 10.26 -5.04
CA GLU A 31 -25.38 11.71 -5.22
C GLU A 31 -25.77 12.02 -6.66
N GLU A 32 -26.54 13.09 -6.84
CA GLU A 32 -26.78 13.65 -8.15
C GLU A 32 -25.43 13.92 -8.83
N GLU A 33 -25.28 13.44 -10.06
CA GLU A 33 -24.10 13.70 -10.89
C GLU A 33 -24.00 15.22 -11.10
N LYS A 34 -23.26 15.90 -10.23
CA LYS A 34 -22.86 17.28 -10.47
C LYS A 34 -21.98 17.25 -11.72
N PRO A 35 -22.25 18.07 -12.75
CA PRO A 35 -21.40 18.15 -13.91
C PRO A 35 -20.02 18.61 -13.48
N VAL A 36 -19.10 17.65 -13.28
CA VAL A 36 -17.69 17.93 -13.05
C VAL A 36 -17.18 18.56 -14.32
N ARG A 37 -16.87 19.85 -14.25
CA ARG A 37 -16.28 20.62 -15.33
C ARG A 37 -15.06 19.84 -15.83
N LYS A 38 -15.15 19.23 -17.02
CA LYS A 38 -14.01 18.59 -17.67
C LYS A 38 -13.00 19.70 -17.93
N VAL A 39 -11.99 19.78 -17.08
CA VAL A 39 -10.84 20.62 -17.33
C VAL A 39 -10.05 19.88 -18.41
N GLU A 40 -10.08 20.39 -19.64
CA GLU A 40 -9.11 19.99 -20.66
C GLU A 40 -7.74 20.43 -20.16
N VAL A 41 -6.97 19.48 -19.64
CA VAL A 41 -5.58 19.68 -19.24
C VAL A 41 -4.72 18.93 -20.24
N SER A 42 -3.98 19.67 -21.07
CA SER A 42 -2.89 19.13 -21.85
C SER A 42 -1.75 18.70 -20.90
N GLY A 43 -1.50 17.39 -20.84
CA GLY A 43 -0.42 16.79 -20.04
C GLY A 43 -0.57 15.27 -19.95
N ASP A 44 0.53 14.58 -19.70
CA ASP A 44 0.53 13.16 -19.35
C ASP A 44 -0.32 12.94 -18.08
N GLU A 45 -1.23 11.97 -18.12
CA GLU A 45 -2.21 11.67 -17.05
C GLU A 45 -1.52 11.53 -15.68
N LEU A 46 -0.32 10.93 -15.66
CA LEU A 46 0.49 10.78 -14.46
C LEU A 46 0.88 12.14 -13.85
N SER A 47 1.24 13.12 -14.69
CA SER A 47 1.59 14.47 -14.26
C SER A 47 0.38 15.19 -13.67
N TYR A 48 -0.82 14.98 -14.22
CA TYR A 48 -2.06 15.51 -13.67
C TYR A 48 -2.35 14.92 -12.27
N LEU A 49 -2.26 13.59 -12.13
CA LEU A 49 -2.47 12.92 -10.85
C LEU A 49 -1.42 13.32 -9.80
N ARG A 50 -0.15 13.52 -10.19
CA ARG A 50 0.89 14.05 -9.30
C ARG A 50 0.54 15.44 -8.75
N ARG A 51 0.05 16.35 -9.61
CA ARG A 51 -0.39 17.69 -9.17
C ARG A 51 -1.57 17.59 -8.21
N ARG A 52 -2.54 16.73 -8.50
CA ARG A 52 -3.69 16.46 -7.62
C ARG A 52 -3.25 15.92 -6.25
N ARG A 53 -2.25 15.05 -6.20
CA ARG A 53 -1.64 14.57 -4.94
C ARG A 53 -0.99 15.70 -4.15
N GLU A 54 -0.30 16.62 -4.82
CA GLU A 54 0.28 17.80 -4.17
C GLU A 54 -0.81 18.72 -3.62
N MET A 55 -1.92 18.92 -4.35
CA MET A 55 -3.06 19.71 -3.86
C MET A 55 -3.65 19.17 -2.55
N LEU A 56 -3.72 17.84 -2.37
CA LEU A 56 -4.21 17.25 -1.11
C LEU A 56 -3.35 17.66 0.10
N ARG A 57 -2.05 17.95 -0.08
CA ARG A 57 -1.16 18.36 1.02
C ARG A 57 -1.61 19.68 1.63
N SER A 58 -2.00 20.63 0.79
CA SER A 58 -2.43 21.97 1.20
C SER A 58 -3.87 22.05 1.71
N MET A 59 -4.70 21.03 1.46
CA MET A 59 -6.10 21.03 1.93
C MET A 59 -6.20 20.78 3.44
N THR A 60 -7.23 21.38 4.06
CA THR A 60 -7.64 21.04 5.44
C THR A 60 -8.33 19.67 5.47
N VAL A 61 -8.46 19.06 6.64
CA VAL A 61 -9.14 17.75 6.75
C VAL A 61 -10.60 17.83 6.32
N GLU A 62 -11.31 18.93 6.61
CA GLU A 62 -12.69 19.14 6.18
C GLU A 62 -12.79 19.17 4.64
N GLN A 63 -11.86 19.88 3.99
CA GLN A 63 -11.81 19.94 2.53
C GLN A 63 -11.51 18.57 1.93
N ILE A 64 -10.56 17.83 2.50
CA ILE A 64 -10.21 16.48 2.02
C ILE A 64 -11.42 15.55 2.12
N LEU A 65 -12.13 15.56 3.25
CA LEU A 65 -13.29 14.69 3.47
C LEU A 65 -14.45 14.96 2.50
N GLN A 66 -14.49 16.15 1.87
CA GLN A 66 -15.49 16.49 0.85
C GLN A 66 -15.14 15.95 -0.54
N VAL A 67 -13.88 15.55 -0.77
CA VAL A 67 -13.38 15.24 -2.13
C VAL A 67 -12.82 13.83 -2.28
N ILE A 68 -12.54 13.12 -1.18
CA ILE A 68 -12.11 11.72 -1.22
C ILE A 68 -13.31 10.79 -1.17
N GLU A 69 -13.24 9.68 -1.91
CA GLU A 69 -14.24 8.64 -1.91
C GLU A 69 -13.74 7.43 -1.13
N PHE A 70 -14.52 6.99 -0.13
CA PHE A 70 -14.20 5.82 0.67
C PHE A 70 -14.85 4.57 0.09
N HIS A 71 -14.02 3.57 -0.18
CA HIS A 71 -14.44 2.22 -0.53
C HIS A 71 -14.07 1.26 0.59
N LYS A 72 -14.81 0.16 0.72
CA LYS A 72 -14.60 -0.88 1.74
C LYS A 72 -14.34 -2.21 1.08
N ASP A 73 -13.73 -3.10 1.86
CA ASP A 73 -13.56 -4.51 1.53
C ASP A 73 -12.83 -4.73 0.19
N LEU A 74 -11.81 -3.92 -0.06
CA LEU A 74 -10.93 -4.05 -1.22
C LEU A 74 -9.56 -4.52 -0.77
N ASN A 75 -9.04 -5.53 -1.45
CA ASN A 75 -7.63 -5.88 -1.34
C ASN A 75 -6.76 -4.94 -2.19
N VAL A 76 -5.44 -5.05 -2.07
CA VAL A 76 -4.48 -4.15 -2.73
C VAL A 76 -4.69 -4.14 -4.25
N PHE A 77 -4.84 -5.32 -4.87
CA PHE A 77 -5.00 -5.45 -6.32
C PHE A 77 -6.32 -4.84 -6.82
N GLN A 78 -7.40 -5.07 -6.08
CA GLN A 78 -8.72 -4.49 -6.37
C GLN A 78 -8.71 -2.97 -6.22
N ALA A 79 -8.06 -2.45 -5.16
CA ALA A 79 -7.93 -1.02 -4.92
C ALA A 79 -7.16 -0.32 -6.05
N LEU A 80 -6.01 -0.86 -6.48
CA LEU A 80 -5.23 -0.31 -7.59
C LEU A 80 -6.02 -0.35 -8.91
N LYS A 81 -6.68 -1.48 -9.20
CA LYS A 81 -7.52 -1.62 -10.41
C LYS A 81 -8.67 -0.62 -10.40
N LEU A 82 -9.32 -0.40 -9.26
CA LEU A 82 -10.41 0.57 -9.12
C LEU A 82 -9.90 2.01 -9.31
N ALA A 83 -8.80 2.37 -8.66
CA ALA A 83 -8.18 3.69 -8.79
C ALA A 83 -7.87 4.01 -10.26
N LYS A 84 -7.21 3.08 -10.96
CA LYS A 84 -6.90 3.18 -12.39
C LYS A 84 -8.17 3.30 -13.25
N LYS A 85 -9.18 2.46 -13.02
CA LYS A 85 -10.45 2.50 -13.74
C LYS A 85 -11.16 3.86 -13.61
N GLN A 86 -11.02 4.52 -12.47
CA GLN A 86 -11.67 5.80 -12.19
C GLN A 86 -10.80 7.03 -12.54
N GLY A 87 -9.56 6.83 -13.01
CA GLY A 87 -8.63 7.95 -13.22
C GLY A 87 -8.28 8.66 -11.90
N LYS A 88 -8.15 7.90 -10.82
CA LYS A 88 -7.90 8.37 -9.45
C LYS A 88 -6.64 7.77 -8.87
N PHE A 89 -6.19 8.31 -7.74
CA PHE A 89 -5.15 7.68 -6.95
C PHE A 89 -5.62 7.28 -5.55
N ILE A 90 -5.01 6.22 -5.01
CA ILE A 90 -5.19 5.85 -3.61
C ILE A 90 -4.53 6.91 -2.73
N VAL A 91 -5.26 7.43 -1.75
CA VAL A 91 -4.80 8.52 -0.89
C VAL A 91 -3.57 8.11 -0.06
N PRO A 92 -2.47 8.89 -0.07
CA PRO A 92 -1.24 8.61 0.69
C PRO A 92 -1.42 8.42 2.20
N ASN A 93 -0.49 7.68 2.81
CA ASN A 93 -0.47 7.40 4.26
C ASN A 93 -0.50 8.68 5.11
N TYR A 94 0.28 9.69 4.74
CA TYR A 94 0.35 10.94 5.52
C TYR A 94 -0.97 11.73 5.52
N ILE A 95 -1.79 11.62 4.47
CA ILE A 95 -3.11 12.25 4.40
C ILE A 95 -4.08 11.50 5.30
N LEU A 96 -4.11 10.17 5.19
CA LEU A 96 -4.99 9.35 6.01
C LEU A 96 -4.60 9.45 7.50
N ASP A 97 -3.31 9.43 7.85
CA ASP A 97 -2.82 9.66 9.22
C ASP A 97 -3.28 11.03 9.76
N ARG A 98 -3.30 12.09 8.93
CA ARG A 98 -3.81 13.40 9.30
C ARG A 98 -5.32 13.35 9.58
N ILE A 99 -6.12 12.74 8.69
CA ILE A 99 -7.56 12.57 8.88
C ILE A 99 -7.85 11.82 10.18
N LEU A 100 -7.17 10.69 10.42
CA LEU A 100 -7.34 9.90 11.66
C LEU A 100 -6.96 10.73 12.90
N THR A 101 -5.88 11.50 12.81
CA THR A 101 -5.37 12.34 13.89
C THR A 101 -6.37 13.43 14.29
N GLU A 102 -6.96 14.13 13.32
CA GLU A 102 -7.84 15.28 13.58
C GLU A 102 -9.29 14.87 13.86
N THR A 103 -9.79 13.81 13.21
CA THR A 103 -11.19 13.38 13.38
C THR A 103 -11.40 12.36 14.49
N GLY A 104 -10.34 11.64 14.90
CA GLY A 104 -10.42 10.50 15.81
C GLY A 104 -11.17 9.29 15.25
N LYS A 105 -11.69 9.35 14.01
CA LYS A 105 -12.34 8.22 13.35
C LYS A 105 -11.31 7.13 13.07
N ARG A 106 -11.71 5.87 13.18
CA ARG A 106 -10.82 4.71 13.08
C ARG A 106 -11.30 3.76 12.00
N HIS A 107 -10.46 3.53 11.01
CA HIS A 107 -10.73 2.60 9.93
C HIS A 107 -9.44 1.90 9.53
N ASN A 108 -9.50 0.58 9.40
CA ASN A 108 -8.45 -0.17 8.72
C ASN A 108 -8.50 0.18 7.24
N ALA A 109 -7.42 0.76 6.73
CA ALA A 109 -7.36 1.18 5.35
C ALA A 109 -5.99 0.90 4.72
N TRP A 110 -6.03 0.40 3.48
CA TRP A 110 -4.88 0.49 2.59
C TRP A 110 -4.66 1.96 2.21
N THR A 111 -3.40 2.37 2.25
CA THR A 111 -2.99 3.72 1.85
C THR A 111 -2.34 3.68 0.47
N GLY A 112 -2.17 4.85 -0.14
CA GLY A 112 -1.46 5.02 -1.41
C GLY A 112 0.06 4.91 -1.30
N THR A 113 0.58 4.62 -0.12
CA THR A 113 2.01 4.51 0.14
C THR A 113 2.43 3.05 0.08
N ALA A 114 3.26 2.67 -0.89
CA ALA A 114 3.92 1.38 -0.90
C ALA A 114 5.30 1.47 -0.25
N VAL A 115 5.69 0.39 0.41
CA VAL A 115 7.01 0.28 1.05
C VAL A 115 7.71 -1.03 0.73
N ILE A 116 9.03 -0.96 0.70
CA ILE A 116 9.92 -2.08 0.42
C ILE A 116 11.03 -2.09 1.46
N TYR A 117 11.20 -3.21 2.17
CA TYR A 117 12.31 -3.40 3.08
C TYR A 117 12.78 -4.85 3.10
N GLU A 118 14.05 -5.01 3.47
CA GLU A 118 14.64 -6.31 3.76
C GLU A 118 14.50 -6.67 5.24
N THR A 119 14.77 -7.95 5.52
CA THR A 119 14.98 -8.45 6.88
C THR A 119 15.97 -7.53 7.64
N PRO A 120 15.77 -7.24 8.94
CA PRO A 120 16.69 -6.39 9.70
C PRO A 120 18.16 -6.82 9.53
N ASP A 121 19.05 -5.84 9.42
CA ASP A 121 20.50 -6.02 9.19
C ASP A 121 20.91 -6.68 7.85
N LYS A 122 19.96 -7.18 7.06
CA LYS A 122 20.22 -7.66 5.70
C LYS A 122 20.28 -6.47 4.72
N PRO A 123 21.32 -6.38 3.86
CA PRO A 123 21.40 -5.34 2.86
C PRO A 123 20.41 -5.58 1.72
N PHE A 124 19.95 -4.51 1.07
CA PHE A 124 19.20 -4.64 -0.17
C PHE A 124 20.03 -5.34 -1.24
N ALA A 125 19.51 -6.47 -1.74
CA ALA A 125 20.03 -7.15 -2.93
C ALA A 125 19.57 -6.43 -4.21
N GLU A 126 19.71 -7.09 -5.36
CA GLU A 126 19.20 -6.57 -6.65
C GLU A 126 17.67 -6.51 -6.70
N LYS A 127 17.00 -7.41 -5.97
CA LYS A 127 15.55 -7.45 -5.83
C LYS A 127 15.15 -7.86 -4.42
N VAL A 128 13.97 -7.42 -4.00
CA VAL A 128 13.29 -7.89 -2.78
C VAL A 128 12.09 -8.72 -3.22
N VAL A 129 11.90 -9.89 -2.62
CA VAL A 129 10.79 -10.79 -2.94
C VAL A 129 10.02 -11.05 -1.66
N TYR A 130 8.78 -10.56 -1.59
CA TYR A 130 7.89 -10.86 -0.49
C TYR A 130 6.93 -11.98 -0.90
N SER A 131 6.84 -13.02 -0.07
CA SER A 131 5.91 -14.14 -0.26
C SER A 131 4.89 -14.23 0.87
N TRP A 132 3.67 -14.63 0.54
CA TRP A 132 2.65 -14.95 1.55
C TRP A 132 1.76 -16.10 1.05
N ASP A 133 1.13 -16.79 1.99
CA ASP A 133 0.15 -17.83 1.70
C ASP A 133 -1.26 -17.28 1.91
N ASP A 134 -2.16 -17.58 0.98
CA ASP A 134 -3.60 -17.31 1.11
C ASP A 134 -4.41 -18.46 0.51
N ALA A 135 -5.35 -19.00 1.30
CA ALA A 135 -6.16 -20.17 0.93
C ALA A 135 -5.34 -21.37 0.39
N ASN A 136 -4.17 -21.64 0.98
CA ASN A 136 -3.20 -22.67 0.56
C ASN A 136 -2.57 -22.44 -0.82
N VAL A 137 -2.62 -21.22 -1.32
CA VAL A 137 -1.91 -20.78 -2.52
C VAL A 137 -0.80 -19.82 -2.11
N GLN A 138 0.41 -20.07 -2.60
CA GLN A 138 1.56 -19.21 -2.35
C GLN A 138 1.60 -18.11 -3.42
N TYR A 139 1.78 -16.88 -2.96
CA TYR A 139 1.86 -15.67 -3.77
C TYR A 139 3.20 -14.96 -3.56
N PHE A 140 3.65 -14.23 -4.59
CA PHE A 140 4.91 -13.49 -4.56
C PHE A 140 4.75 -12.10 -5.14
N VAL A 141 5.30 -11.09 -4.47
CA VAL A 141 5.50 -9.75 -5.04
C VAL A 141 7.00 -9.45 -5.04
N THR A 142 7.53 -9.12 -6.22
CA THR A 142 8.93 -8.73 -6.41
C THR A 142 9.07 -7.24 -6.65
N PHE A 143 10.13 -6.64 -6.13
CA PHE A 143 10.56 -5.29 -6.45
C PHE A 143 12.04 -5.28 -6.85
N GLU A 144 12.36 -4.67 -7.99
CA GLU A 144 13.76 -4.46 -8.41
C GLU A 144 14.33 -3.23 -7.72
N VAL A 145 15.41 -3.41 -6.97
CA VAL A 145 16.00 -2.32 -6.17
C VAL A 145 16.84 -1.42 -7.09
N PRO A 146 16.56 -0.10 -7.14
CA PRO A 146 17.39 0.85 -7.86
C PRO A 146 18.85 0.79 -7.38
N GLN A 147 19.80 0.86 -8.32
CA GLN A 147 21.23 0.72 -8.05
C GLN A 147 21.75 1.59 -6.89
N PRO A 148 21.33 2.87 -6.72
CA PRO A 148 21.78 3.72 -5.62
C PRO A 148 21.39 3.22 -4.21
N PHE A 149 20.43 2.30 -4.12
CA PHE A 149 19.93 1.77 -2.85
C PHE A 149 20.43 0.36 -2.52
N ARG A 150 21.04 -0.33 -3.47
CA ARG A 150 21.62 -1.67 -3.25
C ARG A 150 22.74 -1.61 -2.21
N GLY A 151 22.85 -2.65 -1.39
CA GLY A 151 23.84 -2.74 -0.31
C GLY A 151 23.48 -1.97 0.97
N LYS A 152 22.48 -1.08 0.95
CA LYS A 152 22.03 -0.37 2.15
C LYS A 152 21.29 -1.31 3.09
N THR A 153 21.55 -1.18 4.39
CA THR A 153 20.92 -1.98 5.46
C THR A 153 19.98 -1.10 6.30
N ASN A 154 19.05 -1.73 7.03
CA ASN A 154 18.19 -1.05 8.02
C ASN A 154 17.52 0.23 7.49
N CYS A 155 17.02 0.16 6.26
CA CYS A 155 16.30 1.22 5.59
C CYS A 155 15.03 0.66 4.95
N ILE A 156 14.15 1.58 4.55
CA ILE A 156 12.90 1.27 3.87
C ILE A 156 12.80 2.19 2.65
N LEU A 157 12.46 1.61 1.51
CA LEU A 157 12.12 2.35 0.31
C LEU A 157 10.63 2.66 0.33
N VAL A 158 10.26 3.84 -0.12
CA VAL A 158 8.89 4.34 -0.13
C VAL A 158 8.56 4.88 -1.51
N VAL A 159 7.38 4.53 -2.02
CA VAL A 159 6.83 5.07 -3.27
C VAL A 159 5.35 5.35 -3.09
N GLU A 160 4.89 6.47 -3.64
CA GLU A 160 3.52 6.96 -3.48
C GLU A 160 2.72 6.77 -4.77
N HIS A 161 1.48 6.31 -4.67
CA HIS A 161 0.58 6.21 -5.82
C HIS A 161 0.30 7.63 -6.36
N PRO A 162 0.25 7.85 -7.69
CA PRO A 162 0.28 6.87 -8.79
C PRO A 162 1.69 6.52 -9.33
N ASP A 163 2.77 6.79 -8.60
CA ASP A 163 4.14 6.54 -9.10
C ASP A 163 4.58 5.07 -9.04
N PHE A 164 3.64 4.16 -8.82
CA PHE A 164 3.86 2.72 -8.94
C PHE A 164 2.59 2.01 -9.41
N ASP A 165 2.77 0.81 -9.96
CA ASP A 165 1.71 -0.16 -10.25
C ASP A 165 2.18 -1.56 -9.80
N ILE A 166 1.24 -2.49 -9.62
CA ILE A 166 1.54 -3.91 -9.36
C ILE A 166 1.02 -4.74 -10.53
N VAL A 167 1.94 -5.28 -11.31
CA VAL A 167 1.63 -6.06 -12.51
C VAL A 167 1.70 -7.56 -12.23
N SER A 168 0.74 -8.32 -12.75
CA SER A 168 0.78 -9.78 -12.72
C SER A 168 1.83 -10.29 -13.71
N LEU A 169 2.64 -11.25 -13.27
CA LEU A 169 3.59 -12.00 -14.09
C LEU A 169 3.09 -13.41 -14.43
N GLY A 170 1.87 -13.77 -14.00
CA GLY A 170 1.34 -15.14 -14.07
C GLY A 170 1.72 -15.98 -12.84
N ASP A 171 1.09 -17.15 -12.68
CA ASP A 171 1.41 -18.13 -11.64
C ASP A 171 1.52 -17.55 -10.22
N ASN A 172 0.61 -16.65 -9.83
CA ASN A 172 0.59 -15.98 -8.52
C ASN A 172 1.83 -15.10 -8.23
N ASN A 173 2.61 -14.77 -9.26
CA ASN A 173 3.74 -13.85 -9.19
C ASN A 173 3.33 -12.46 -9.65
N PHE A 174 3.80 -11.45 -8.95
CA PHE A 174 3.56 -10.05 -9.22
C PHE A 174 4.85 -9.25 -9.13
N GLN A 175 4.89 -8.11 -9.81
CA GLN A 175 5.97 -7.15 -9.74
C GLN A 175 5.44 -5.77 -9.39
N LEU A 176 5.98 -5.17 -8.32
CA LEU A 176 5.79 -3.74 -8.05
C LEU A 176 6.75 -2.97 -8.96
N LYS A 177 6.20 -2.16 -9.85
CA LYS A 177 6.97 -1.28 -10.75
C LYS A 177 6.81 0.15 -10.28
N ALA A 178 7.92 0.83 -10.01
CA ALA A 178 7.93 2.25 -9.67
C ALA A 178 8.40 3.08 -10.88
N ALA A 179 7.86 4.29 -11.01
CA ALA A 179 8.36 5.28 -11.96
C ALA A 179 9.82 5.65 -11.63
N GLU A 180 10.59 6.00 -12.66
CA GLU A 180 11.97 6.41 -12.46
C GLU A 180 12.06 7.64 -11.53
N GLY A 181 12.98 7.59 -10.57
CA GLY A 181 13.19 8.68 -9.61
C GLY A 181 12.09 8.87 -8.55
N SER A 182 11.03 8.06 -8.53
CA SER A 182 9.93 8.22 -7.56
C SER A 182 10.18 7.54 -6.20
N VAL A 183 11.19 6.67 -6.14
CA VAL A 183 11.51 5.88 -4.95
C VAL A 183 12.33 6.70 -3.97
N SER A 184 11.81 6.89 -2.76
CA SER A 184 12.48 7.57 -1.67
C SER A 184 13.09 6.57 -0.68
N LEU A 185 14.28 6.88 -0.16
CA LEU A 185 14.93 6.09 0.88
C LEU A 185 14.70 6.74 2.25
N LEU A 186 14.16 5.97 3.20
CA LEU A 186 14.16 6.33 4.61
C LEU A 186 15.19 5.48 5.36
N GLU A 187 16.19 6.15 5.93
CA GLU A 187 17.22 5.51 6.73
C GLU A 187 16.74 5.19 8.14
N ARG A 188 17.45 4.27 8.82
CA ARG A 188 17.20 3.91 10.22
C ARG A 188 15.78 3.35 10.42
N PHE A 189 15.30 2.55 9.47
CA PHE A 189 14.03 1.86 9.60
C PHE A 189 14.08 0.90 10.80
N PRO A 190 13.08 0.90 11.70
CA PRO A 190 13.21 0.16 12.94
C PRO A 190 13.25 -1.36 12.75
N LYS A 191 14.06 -2.00 13.60
CA LYS A 191 14.27 -3.45 13.59
C LYS A 191 13.19 -4.22 14.36
N LYS A 192 12.61 -3.62 15.40
CA LYS A 192 11.67 -4.29 16.30
C LYS A 192 10.23 -3.96 15.93
N ARG A 193 9.40 -4.98 15.77
CA ARG A 193 7.94 -4.85 15.69
C ARG A 193 7.33 -4.52 17.06
N GLY A 194 6.18 -3.84 17.06
CA GLY A 194 5.34 -3.61 18.25
C GLY A 194 5.70 -2.39 19.08
N ASP A 195 6.88 -1.80 18.86
CA ASP A 195 7.38 -0.61 19.55
C ASP A 195 6.89 0.71 18.93
N TRP A 196 7.14 1.78 19.67
CA TRP A 196 6.85 3.16 19.28
C TRP A 196 8.10 3.86 18.80
N TYR A 197 7.98 4.62 17.73
CA TYR A 197 9.09 5.32 17.11
C TYR A 197 8.71 6.75 16.75
N GLY A 198 9.71 7.59 16.55
CA GLY A 198 9.49 8.79 15.74
C GLY A 198 9.08 8.38 14.32
N TYR A 199 8.64 9.35 13.52
CA TYR A 199 8.25 9.09 12.13
C TYR A 199 8.86 10.10 11.19
N ASP A 200 9.02 9.70 9.94
CA ASP A 200 9.39 10.58 8.84
C ASP A 200 8.27 11.61 8.60
N LYS A 201 8.62 12.89 8.48
CA LYS A 201 7.63 13.98 8.37
C LYS A 201 6.85 13.95 7.06
N THR A 202 7.43 13.38 6.01
CA THR A 202 6.85 13.33 4.66
C THR A 202 5.85 12.19 4.53
N PHE A 203 6.26 10.98 4.88
CA PHE A 203 5.48 9.75 4.65
C PHE A 203 4.76 9.25 5.90
N ARG A 204 5.06 9.82 7.07
CA ARG A 204 4.54 9.38 8.39
C ARG A 204 4.86 7.92 8.71
N ILE A 205 5.97 7.42 8.18
CA ILE A 205 6.47 6.06 8.44
C ILE A 205 7.42 6.07 9.65
N PRO A 206 7.30 5.12 10.59
CA PRO A 206 8.21 4.95 11.71
C PRO A 206 9.70 4.90 11.31
N VAL A 207 10.54 5.69 11.99
CA VAL A 207 12.01 5.73 11.81
C VAL A 207 12.75 5.97 13.13
N GLY A 208 13.99 5.49 13.20
CA GLY A 208 14.91 5.77 14.30
C GLY A 208 14.82 4.78 15.47
N ARG A 209 15.18 5.27 16.65
CA ARG A 209 15.20 4.48 17.89
C ARG A 209 13.81 4.45 18.55
N PRO A 210 13.50 3.41 19.35
CA PRO A 210 12.30 3.39 20.15
C PRO A 210 12.15 4.65 21.01
N LYS A 211 10.91 5.12 21.18
CA LYS A 211 10.55 6.27 22.00
C LYS A 211 9.33 5.95 22.86
N GLN A 212 9.07 6.80 23.85
CA GLN A 212 7.80 6.73 24.57
C GLN A 212 6.62 7.11 23.66
N THR A 213 5.44 6.60 24.00
CA THR A 213 4.19 6.91 23.29
C THR A 213 3.82 8.39 23.43
N GLY A 214 3.29 8.98 22.37
CA GLY A 214 2.85 10.38 22.30
C GLY A 214 2.52 10.84 20.88
N ASP A 215 2.12 12.10 20.70
CA ASP A 215 1.65 12.63 19.40
C ASP A 215 2.70 12.58 18.28
N SER A 216 3.98 12.71 18.65
CA SER A 216 5.14 12.64 17.76
C SER A 216 5.65 11.22 17.54
N SER A 217 4.90 10.21 17.98
CA SER A 217 5.26 8.80 17.81
C SER A 217 4.21 8.04 16.99
N ARG A 218 4.66 6.99 16.31
CA ARG A 218 3.82 6.01 15.63
C ARG A 218 4.24 4.61 16.06
N ARG A 219 3.25 3.75 16.26
CA ARG A 219 3.51 2.34 16.52
C ARG A 219 3.82 1.64 15.21
N LEU A 220 4.86 0.82 15.18
CA LEU A 220 5.21 0.02 13.99
C LEU A 220 4.80 -1.44 14.21
N TRP A 221 3.94 -1.95 13.36
CA TRP A 221 3.74 -3.39 13.21
C TRP A 221 4.37 -3.81 11.89
N ARG A 222 5.48 -4.56 11.91
CA ARG A 222 6.18 -5.03 10.70
C ARG A 222 6.35 -6.54 10.75
N VAL A 223 6.41 -7.19 9.60
CA VAL A 223 7.04 -8.52 9.53
C VAL A 223 8.52 -8.39 9.87
N ASN A 224 9.06 -9.41 10.52
CA ASN A 224 10.49 -9.49 10.85
C ASN A 224 11.34 -9.95 9.66
N TYR A 225 10.74 -10.13 8.49
CA TYR A 225 11.37 -10.54 7.25
C TYR A 225 11.32 -9.40 6.23
N GLU A 226 11.54 -9.69 4.95
CA GLU A 226 11.29 -8.75 3.85
C GLU A 226 9.81 -8.49 3.61
N TYR A 227 9.51 -7.33 2.99
CA TYR A 227 8.16 -6.92 2.65
C TYR A 227 8.15 -6.06 1.40
N VAL A 228 7.14 -6.28 0.56
CA VAL A 228 6.81 -5.44 -0.60
C VAL A 228 5.30 -5.31 -0.64
N GLY A 229 4.78 -4.11 -0.38
CA GLY A 229 3.34 -3.92 -0.35
C GLY A 229 2.91 -2.53 0.12
N LEU A 230 1.59 -2.34 0.18
CA LEU A 230 1.00 -1.11 0.70
C LEU A 230 1.16 -1.02 2.22
N VAL A 231 1.28 0.22 2.69
CA VAL A 231 1.12 0.57 4.10
C VAL A 231 -0.36 0.48 4.42
N SER A 232 -0.68 -0.20 5.51
CA SER A 232 -2.00 -0.14 6.12
C SER A 232 -1.97 0.70 7.39
N LEU A 233 -3.08 1.37 7.65
CA LEU A 233 -3.34 1.99 8.94
C LEU A 233 -4.09 0.97 9.79
N ASP A 234 -3.42 0.43 10.81
CA ASP A 234 -4.04 -0.50 11.75
C ASP A 234 -4.76 0.28 12.85
N CYS A 235 -6.06 0.01 12.97
CA CYS A 235 -6.92 0.55 14.01
C CYS A 235 -7.35 -0.50 15.04
N ARG A 236 -6.80 -1.73 15.01
CA ARG A 236 -7.12 -2.78 15.98
C ARG A 236 -6.68 -2.37 17.39
N ASP A 237 -7.64 -1.81 18.12
CA ASP A 237 -7.97 -1.78 19.55
C ASP A 237 -6.91 -1.96 20.67
N TYR A 238 -5.61 -1.94 20.40
CA TYR A 238 -4.59 -1.85 21.44
C TYR A 238 -4.49 -0.42 21.98
N GLY A 239 -5.59 0.17 22.46
CA GLY A 239 -5.61 1.47 23.12
C GLY A 239 -5.61 2.68 22.18
N GLY A 240 -6.16 2.56 20.97
CA GLY A 240 -6.48 3.71 20.13
C GLY A 240 -5.33 4.42 19.43
N ARG A 241 -4.35 3.66 18.95
CA ARG A 241 -3.02 4.18 18.61
C ARG A 241 -2.87 4.43 17.11
N ARG A 242 -2.22 5.55 16.77
CA ARG A 242 -1.77 5.90 15.41
C ARG A 242 -0.64 4.94 14.99
N GLY A 243 -0.99 3.86 14.30
CA GLY A 243 -0.08 2.79 13.92
C GLY A 243 0.15 2.73 12.40
N VAL A 244 1.35 2.29 12.03
CA VAL A 244 1.69 1.85 10.67
C VAL A 244 1.86 0.35 10.71
N ASP A 245 1.05 -0.37 9.93
CA ASP A 245 1.07 -1.82 9.86
C ASP A 245 1.50 -2.29 8.46
N LEU A 246 2.59 -3.05 8.47
CA LEU A 246 3.34 -3.61 7.35
C LEU A 246 3.43 -5.14 7.51
N ASN A 247 2.37 -5.75 8.06
CA ASN A 247 2.27 -7.19 8.33
C ASN A 247 1.05 -7.83 7.65
N TYR A 248 0.19 -7.05 7.00
CA TYR A 248 -0.95 -7.60 6.27
C TYR A 248 -0.58 -8.01 4.86
N ALA A 249 -1.07 -9.18 4.45
CA ALA A 249 -0.93 -9.67 3.10
C ALA A 249 -1.71 -8.79 2.11
N PRO A 250 -1.20 -8.55 0.88
CA PRO A 250 -1.89 -7.80 -0.16
C PRO A 250 -3.27 -8.33 -0.55
N SER A 251 -3.58 -9.60 -0.26
CA SER A 251 -4.87 -10.22 -0.53
C SER A 251 -5.95 -9.90 0.52
N LEU A 252 -5.58 -9.34 1.68
CA LEU A 252 -6.54 -8.95 2.71
C LEU A 252 -7.35 -7.72 2.29
N ALA A 253 -8.65 -7.77 2.56
CA ALA A 253 -9.60 -6.71 2.23
C ALA A 253 -9.67 -5.66 3.35
N PHE A 254 -9.45 -4.39 3.00
CA PHE A 254 -9.58 -3.23 3.89
C PHE A 254 -10.35 -2.09 3.23
N GLY A 255 -10.55 -1.00 3.97
CA GLY A 255 -10.97 0.27 3.40
C GLY A 255 -9.89 0.85 2.48
N VAL A 256 -10.31 1.71 1.56
CA VAL A 256 -9.40 2.53 0.75
C VAL A 256 -10.06 3.87 0.46
N ALA A 257 -9.28 4.94 0.46
CA ALA A 257 -9.74 6.25 0.02
C ALA A 257 -9.13 6.56 -1.36
N LEU A 258 -9.97 7.01 -2.29
CA LEU A 258 -9.57 7.42 -3.63
C LEU A 258 -9.76 8.92 -3.82
N PHE A 259 -8.86 9.54 -4.57
CA PHE A 259 -8.98 10.94 -5.00
C PHE A 259 -8.75 11.07 -6.50
#